data_AF-A0A6G0YQC6-F1
#
_entry.id   AF-A0A6G0YQC6-F1
#
_cell.length_a   1.000
_cell.length_b   1.000
_cell.length_c   1.000
_cell.angle_alpha   90.00
_cell.angle_beta   90.00
_cell.angle_gamma   90.00
#
_symmetry.space_group_name_H-M   'P 1'
#
loop_
_entity.id
_entity.type
_entity.pdbx_description
1 polymer ?
#
loop_
_entity_poly.entity_id
_entity_poly.type
_entity_poly.pdbx_seq_one_letter_code
_entity_poly.pdbx_strand_id
1 'polypeptide(L)' 'MYTVNVWKNEFYVPVIYAFLKSKSTEIYSTLWTTIKDLCLELLGQNLEVKFLHLDFEKSAHISVKNVFPNCRIIGC' A
#
# COMPACT_ATOMS: atom_id res chain seq x y z
N MET A 1 -8.80 -7.55 8.32
CA MET A 1 -9.12 -6.35 7.52
C MET A 1 -7.89 -5.48 7.50
N TYR A 2 -7.46 -5.04 6.32
CA TYR A 2 -6.33 -4.14 6.12
C TYR A 2 -6.85 -2.84 5.52
N THR A 3 -6.45 -1.70 6.09
CA THR A 3 -6.95 -0.39 5.68
C THR A 3 -5.78 0.47 5.24
N VAL A 4 -5.88 1.08 4.06
CA VAL A 4 -4.94 2.10 3.62
C VAL A 4 -5.56 3.46 3.87
N ASN A 5 -4.84 4.27 4.64
CA ASN A 5 -5.20 5.65 4.91
C ASN A 5 -4.29 6.58 4.10
N VAL A 6 -4.84 7.69 3.63
CA VAL A 6 -4.06 8.80 3.05
C VAL A 6 -4.10 10.00 3.98
N TRP A 7 -3.01 10.74 4.05
CA TRP A 7 -2.97 12.03 4.73
C TRP A 7 -3.53 13.10 3.79
N LYS A 8 -4.65 13.72 4.18
CA LYS A 8 -5.28 14.80 3.41
C LYS A 8 -5.87 15.84 4.36
N ASN A 9 -5.49 17.11 4.17
CA ASN A 9 -6.00 18.25 4.92
C ASN A 9 -5.93 18.05 6.45
N GLU A 10 -4.80 17.58 6.96
CA GLU A 10 -4.58 17.28 8.39
C GLU A 10 -5.37 16.10 8.98
N PHE A 11 -5.94 15.23 8.12
CA PHE A 11 -6.63 14.02 8.55
C PHE A 11 -6.09 12.77 7.85
N TYR A 12 -6.13 11.65 8.57
CA TYR A 12 -6.01 10.32 7.97
C TYR A 12 -7.37 9.87 7.45
N VAL A 13 -7.50 9.78 6.13
CA VAL A 13 -8.74 9.36 5.47
C VAL A 13 -8.57 7.93 4.96
N PRO A 14 -9.40 6.97 5.41
CA PRO A 14 -9.36 5.63 4.87
C PRO A 14 -9.90 5.63 3.43
N VAL A 15 -9.07 5.15 2.51
CA VAL A 15 -9.41 5.13 1.07
C VAL A 15 -9.54 3.73 0.51
N ILE A 16 -8.94 2.73 1.16
CA ILE A 16 -8.98 1.33 0.71
C ILE A 16 -9.22 0.44 1.92
N TYR A 17 -10.16 -0.48 1.77
CA TYR A 17 -10.42 -1.57 2.70
C TYR A 17 -10.22 -2.89 1.98
N ALA A 18 -9.32 -3.73 2.49
CA ALA A 18 -8.99 -5.02 1.91
C ALA A 18 -9.17 -6.16 2.92
N PHE A 19 -9.89 -7.20 2.51
CA PHE A 19 -9.99 -8.44 3.27
C PHE A 19 -8.89 -9.41 2.82
N LEU A 20 -7.75 -9.32 3.50
CA LEU A 20 -6.61 -10.18 3.21
C LEU A 20 -6.78 -11.57 3.84
N LYS A 21 -6.44 -12.61 3.08
CA LYS A 21 -6.51 -14.01 3.52
C LYS A 21 -5.43 -14.37 4.56
N SER A 22 -4.30 -13.66 4.54
CA SER A 22 -3.20 -13.84 5.49
C SER A 22 -2.34 -12.57 5.54
N LYS A 23 -1.35 -12.57 6.42
CA LYS A 23 -0.33 -11.51 6.56
C LYS A 23 0.98 -11.84 5.82
N SER A 24 0.92 -12.67 4.77
CA SER A 24 2.11 -13.08 4.03
C SER A 24 2.56 -11.99 3.05
N THR A 25 3.86 -12.00 2.71
CA THR A 25 4.45 -11.03 1.78
C THR A 25 3.77 -11.08 0.41
N GLU A 26 3.38 -12.27 -0.04
CA GLU A 26 2.72 -12.50 -1.32
C GLU A 26 1.34 -11.82 -1.33
N ILE A 27 0.55 -12.02 -0.28
CA ILE A 27 -0.80 -11.41 -0.17
C ILE A 27 -0.72 -9.88 -0.11
N TYR A 28 0.23 -9.31 0.63
CA TYR A 28 0.44 -7.87 0.61
C TYR A 28 0.94 -7.36 -0.74
N SER A 29 1.80 -8.12 -1.43
CA SER A 29 2.28 -7.72 -2.76
C SER A 29 1.13 -7.72 -3.77
N THR A 30 0.25 -8.74 -3.71
CA THR A 30 -0.99 -8.77 -4.50
C THR A 30 -1.85 -7.54 -4.23
N LEU A 31 -2.06 -7.17 -2.96
CA LEU A 31 -2.81 -5.95 -2.60
C LEU A 31 -2.24 -4.71 -3.30
N TRP A 32 -0.93 -4.45 -3.15
CA TRP A 32 -0.31 -3.25 -3.71
C TRP A 32 -0.30 -3.24 -5.25
N THR A 33 -0.05 -4.39 -5.88
CA THR A 33 -0.12 -4.52 -7.34
C THR A 33 -1.55 -4.27 -7.84
N THR A 34 -2.57 -4.86 -7.20
CA THR A 34 -3.98 -4.62 -7.56
C THR A 34 -4.34 -3.14 -7.46
N ILE A 35 -3.91 -2.45 -6.41
CA ILE A 35 -4.16 -1.00 -6.27
C ILE A 35 -3.49 -0.22 -7.41
N LYS A 36 -2.23 -0.55 -7.74
CA LYS A 36 -1.48 0.08 -8.83
C LYS A 36 -2.16 -0.12 -10.18
N ASP A 37 -2.61 -1.34 -10.46
CA ASP A 37 -3.29 -1.69 -11.71
C ASP A 37 -4.64 -0.97 -11.82
N LEU A 38 -5.41 -0.88 -10.73
CA LEU A 38 -6.67 -0.13 -10.69
C LEU A 38 -6.44 1.37 -10.95
N CYS A 39 -5.38 1.97 -10.39
CA CYS A 39 -5.05 3.36 -10.70
C CYS A 39 -4.72 3.56 -12.18
N LEU A 40 -3.99 2.63 -12.79
CA LEU A 40 -3.65 2.69 -14.21
C LEU A 40 -4.90 2.53 -15.08
N GLU A 41 -5.74 1.54 -14.80
CA GLU A 41 -6.96 1.24 -15.57
C GLU A 41 -7.99 2.37 -15.47
N LEU A 42 -8.27 2.86 -14.26
CA LEU A 42 -9.36 3.80 -14.02
C LEU A 42 -8.97 5.25 -14.24
N LEU A 43 -7.70 5.60 -14.02
CA LEU A 43 -7.22 7.00 -14.07
C LEU A 43 -6.20 7.24 -15.19
N GLY A 44 -5.72 6.19 -15.87
CA GLY A 44 -4.63 6.31 -16.85
C GLY A 44 -3.30 6.70 -16.22
N GLN A 45 -3.14 6.52 -14.90
CA GLN A 45 -1.99 7.00 -14.14
C GLN A 45 -1.28 5.86 -13.42
N ASN A 46 0.04 5.78 -13.59
CA ASN A 46 0.87 4.90 -12.77
C ASN A 46 0.92 5.43 -11.34
N LEU A 47 0.44 4.63 -10.38
CA LEU A 47 0.56 4.97 -8.98
C LEU A 47 2.03 4.92 -8.55
N GLU A 48 2.55 6.07 -8.12
CA GLU A 48 3.86 6.18 -7.50
C GLU A 48 3.73 6.53 -6.02
N VAL A 49 4.20 5.63 -5.15
CA VAL A 49 4.22 5.86 -3.70
C VAL A 49 5.63 6.25 -3.27
N LYS A 50 5.79 7.50 -2.78
CA LYS A 50 7.07 8.02 -2.30
C LYS A 50 7.31 7.72 -0.83
N PHE A 51 6.27 7.80 -0.01
CA PHE A 51 6.32 7.59 1.42
C PHE A 51 5.16 6.70 1.83
N LEU A 52 5.43 5.75 2.72
CA LEU A 52 4.39 4.90 3.30
C LEU A 52 4.70 4.69 4.78
N HIS A 53 3.68 4.89 5.62
CA HIS A 53 3.75 4.59 7.05
C HIS A 53 3.19 3.18 7.26
N LEU A 54 3.96 2.32 7.91
CA LEU A 54 3.60 0.93 8.16
C LEU A 54 3.99 0.51 9.57
N ASP A 55 3.15 -0.30 10.20
CA ASP A 55 3.52 -1.02 11.42
C ASP A 55 4.76 -1.89 11.15
N PHE A 56 5.51 -2.23 12.20
CA PHE A 56 6.75 -3.05 12.15
C PHE A 56 6.55 -4.53 11.73
N GLU A 57 5.67 -4.79 10.78
CA GLU A 57 5.41 -6.08 10.19
C GLU A 57 6.32 -6.30 8.96
N LYS A 58 7.23 -7.26 9.10
CA LYS A 58 8.28 -7.53 8.09
C LYS A 58 7.72 -7.82 6.69
N SER A 59 6.65 -8.62 6.59
CA SER A 59 6.03 -8.99 5.32
C SER A 59 5.43 -7.78 4.59
N ALA A 60 4.78 -6.89 5.33
CA ALA A 60 4.26 -5.63 4.78
C ALA A 60 5.39 -4.77 4.22
N HIS A 61 6.50 -4.60 4.96
CA HIS A 61 7.65 -3.82 4.51
C HIS A 61 8.28 -4.39 3.23
N ILE A 62 8.51 -5.71 3.18
CA ILE A 62 9.10 -6.37 2.01
C ILE A 62 8.17 -6.23 0.80
N SER A 63 6.87 -6.44 0.97
CA SER A 63 5.90 -6.35 -0.13
C SER A 63 5.88 -4.97 -0.81
N VAL A 64 5.92 -3.90 -0.01
CA VAL A 64 5.95 -2.52 -0.53
C VAL A 64 7.23 -2.26 -1.29
N LYS A 65 8.37 -2.79 -0.83
CA LYS A 65 9.63 -2.68 -1.57
C LYS A 65 9.64 -3.47 -2.87
N ASN A 66 8.95 -4.60 -2.93
CA ASN A 66 8.82 -5.37 -4.17
C ASN A 66 7.99 -4.62 -5.21
N VAL A 67 6.90 -3.94 -4.79
CA VAL A 67 5.98 -3.25 -5.72
C VAL A 67 6.41 -1.81 -6.00
N PHE A 68 6.95 -1.11 -5.00
CA PHE A 68 7.43 0.27 -5.05
C PHE A 68 8.88 0.36 -4.52
N PRO A 69 9.90 -0.04 -5.31
CA PRO A 69 11.29 -0.12 -4.85
C PRO A 69 11.83 1.19 -4.25
N ASN A 70 11.41 2.32 -4.82
CA ASN A 70 11.83 3.66 -4.43
C ASN A 70 11.03 4.25 -3.26
N CYS A 71 9.99 3.56 -2.77
CA CYS A 71 9.18 4.05 -1.64
C CYS A 71 10.01 4.07 -0.35
N ARG A 72 9.99 5.19 0.38
CA ARG A 72 10.56 5.27 1.73
C ARG A 72 9.51 4.79 2.73
N ILE A 73 9.84 3.71 3.43
CA ILE A 73 9.01 3.19 4.52
C ILE A 73 9.37 3.93 5.81
N ILE A 74 8.34 4.38 6.52
CA ILE A 74 8.43 5.00 7.85
C ILE A 74 7.69 4.06 8.79
N GLY A 75 8.37 3.56 9.82
CA GLY A 75 7.74 2.72 10.83
C GLY A 75 6.76 3.53 11.68
N CYS A 76 5.60 2.96 12.00
CA CYS A 76 4.67 3.48 13.00
C CYS A 76 4.46 2.51 14.17
#